data_AF-A0A821UD70-F1
#
_entry.id   AF-A0A821UD70-F1
#
_cell.length_a   1.000
_cell.length_b   1.000
_cell.length_c   1.000
_cell.angle_alpha   90.00
_cell.angle_beta   90.00
_cell.angle_gamma   90.00
#
_symmetry.space_group_name_H-M   'P 1'
#
loop_
_entity.id
_entity.type
_entity.pdbx_description
1 polymer ?
#
loop_
_entity_poly.entity_id
_entity_poly.type
_entity_poly.pdbx_seq_one_letter_code
_entity_poly.pdbx_strand_id
1 'polypeptide(L)'
;DYLTNNNKTIRDLLIECCDRLDRNEFTCPAIDPNAAVPSSKVVCYKCGLKMFKELAYQFRVHMKQDDVFPVIMRNRDNCYYGRKCRTQYTKIGHAQKLNHACEQTKF
;
A
#
# COMPACT_ATOMS: atom_id res chain seq x y z
N ASP A 1 8.11 -11.26 2.71
CA ASP A 1 8.38 -12.21 1.62
C ASP A 1 8.72 -11.52 0.31
N TYR A 2 7.83 -10.76 -0.34
CA TYR A 2 8.15 -10.13 -1.65
C TYR A 2 9.48 -9.34 -1.65
N LEU A 3 9.65 -8.39 -0.73
CA LEU A 3 10.86 -7.55 -0.68
C LEU A 3 12.11 -8.40 -0.48
N THR A 4 12.08 -9.32 0.48
CA THR A 4 13.17 -10.26 0.76
C THR A 4 13.51 -11.13 -0.46
N ASN A 5 12.51 -11.69 -1.12
CA ASN A 5 12.69 -12.53 -2.32
C ASN A 5 13.27 -11.74 -3.51
N ASN A 6 13.12 -10.41 -3.51
CA ASN A 6 13.67 -9.52 -4.54
C ASN A 6 14.92 -8.76 -4.04
N ASN A 7 15.52 -9.18 -2.92
CA ASN A 7 16.67 -8.51 -2.29
C ASN A 7 16.47 -7.00 -2.07
N LYS A 8 15.24 -6.56 -1.82
CA LYS A 8 14.89 -5.18 -1.53
C LYS A 8 14.76 -4.96 -0.02
N THR A 9 15.35 -3.87 0.46
CA THR A 9 15.13 -3.36 1.82
C THR A 9 13.89 -2.46 1.87
N ILE A 10 13.47 -2.09 3.09
CA ILE A 10 12.42 -1.07 3.27
C ILE A 10 12.87 0.28 2.72
N ARG A 11 14.19 0.57 2.76
CA ARG A 11 14.75 1.80 2.20
C ARG A 11 14.63 1.82 0.68
N ASP A 12 14.88 0.70 0.02
CA ASP A 12 14.73 0.60 -1.44
C ASP A 12 13.27 0.79 -1.86
N LEU A 13 12.34 0.20 -1.10
CA LEU A 13 10.91 0.43 -1.30
C LEU A 13 10.54 1.91 -1.12
N LEU A 14 11.11 2.58 -0.12
CA LEU A 14 10.87 4.01 0.11
C LEU A 14 11.39 4.85 -1.07
N ILE A 15 12.60 4.58 -1.55
CA ILE A 15 13.17 5.27 -2.71
C ILE A 15 12.28 5.06 -3.95
N GLU A 16 11.89 3.82 -4.25
CA GLU A 16 11.01 3.52 -5.37
C GLU A 16 9.65 4.22 -5.25
N CYS A 17 9.07 4.27 -4.04
CA CYS A 17 7.85 5.00 -3.78
C CYS A 17 8.01 6.51 -3.99
N CYS A 18 9.14 7.09 -3.58
CA CYS A 18 9.48 8.49 -3.79
C CYS A 18 9.64 8.81 -5.29
N ASP A 19 10.35 7.96 -6.04
CA ASP A 19 10.52 8.13 -7.49
C ASP A 19 9.17 8.09 -8.22
N ARG A 20 8.28 7.18 -7.82
CA ARG A 20 6.92 7.07 -8.37
C ARG A 20 6.03 8.25 -7.97
N LEU A 21 6.23 8.79 -6.77
CA LEU A 21 5.58 10.01 -6.32
C LEU A 21 6.01 11.22 -7.16
N ASP A 22 7.31 11.38 -7.42
CA ASP A 22 7.83 12.48 -8.25
C ASP A 22 7.41 12.38 -9.73
N ARG A 23 7.17 11.16 -10.23
CA ARG A 23 6.57 10.92 -11.56
C ARG A 23 5.04 11.09 -11.60
N ASN A 24 4.41 11.46 -10.48
CA ASN A 24 2.96 11.55 -10.33
C ASN A 24 2.20 10.23 -10.58
N GLU A 25 2.87 9.08 -10.46
CA GLU A 25 2.20 7.78 -10.46
C GLU A 25 1.51 7.50 -9.12
N PHE A 26 2.11 7.99 -8.02
CA PHE A 26 1.57 7.90 -6.67
C PHE A 26 1.14 9.25 -6.14
N THR A 27 0.17 9.24 -5.22
CA THR A 27 -0.34 10.46 -4.57
C THR A 27 -0.37 10.32 -3.06
N CYS A 28 -0.34 11.43 -2.32
CA CYS A 28 -0.44 11.45 -0.85
C CYS A 28 -1.57 12.37 -0.37
N PRO A 29 -2.85 12.05 -0.66
CA PRO A 29 -3.99 12.91 -0.31
C PRO A 29 -4.16 13.10 1.21
N ALA A 30 -3.59 12.20 2.02
CA ALA A 30 -3.65 12.26 3.47
C ALA A 30 -2.77 13.37 4.11
N ILE A 31 -1.93 14.04 3.31
CA ILE A 31 -1.07 15.16 3.72
C ILE A 31 -1.58 16.48 3.13
N ASP A 32 -1.80 16.49 1.82
CA ASP A 32 -2.40 17.62 1.12
C ASP A 32 -3.37 17.08 0.06
N PRO A 33 -4.69 17.24 0.25
CA PRO A 33 -5.68 16.81 -0.73
C PRO A 33 -5.61 17.58 -2.05
N ASN A 34 -5.00 18.78 -2.04
CA ASN A 34 -5.09 19.75 -3.12
C ASN A 34 -3.75 20.00 -3.82
N ALA A 35 -2.65 19.39 -3.36
CA ALA A 35 -1.33 19.62 -3.91
C ALA A 35 -0.52 18.34 -4.10
N ALA A 36 0.21 18.28 -5.21
CA ALA A 36 1.26 17.29 -5.40
C ALA A 36 2.34 17.48 -4.33
N VAL A 37 2.62 16.42 -3.58
CA VAL A 37 3.66 16.43 -2.55
C VAL A 37 4.95 15.91 -3.17
N PRO A 38 6.00 16.74 -3.34
CA PRO A 38 7.28 16.26 -3.86
C PRO A 38 7.97 15.35 -2.84
N SER A 39 8.78 14.40 -3.30
CA SER A 39 9.56 13.51 -2.43
C SER A 39 10.56 14.27 -1.54
N SER A 40 11.00 15.45 -1.98
CA SER A 40 11.93 16.33 -1.27
C SER A 40 11.30 17.07 -0.07
N LYS A 41 9.99 16.95 0.15
CA LYS A 41 9.31 17.62 1.26
C LYS A 41 9.85 17.11 2.60
N VAL A 42 10.44 18.01 3.38
CA VAL A 42 10.89 17.71 4.75
C VAL A 42 9.67 17.55 5.66
N VAL A 43 9.60 16.41 6.34
CA VAL A 43 8.50 16.05 7.24
C VAL A 43 9.05 15.45 8.54
N CYS A 44 8.29 15.58 9.63
CA CYS A 44 8.62 14.85 10.85
C CYS A 44 8.38 13.34 10.68
N TYR A 45 8.94 12.53 11.58
CA TYR A 45 8.80 11.07 11.54
C TYR A 45 7.34 10.60 11.45
N LYS A 46 6.42 11.18 12.25
CA LYS A 46 5.00 10.77 12.25
C LYS A 46 4.31 11.03 10.91
N CYS A 47 4.59 12.19 10.31
CA CYS A 47 4.08 12.54 8.99
C CYS A 47 4.69 11.66 7.90
N GLY A 48 6.01 11.44 7.93
CA GLY A 48 6.71 10.55 7.00
C GLY A 48 6.20 9.11 7.06
N LEU A 49 5.95 8.57 8.27
CA LEU A 49 5.39 7.24 8.43
C LEU A 49 3.95 7.15 7.87
N LYS A 50 3.13 8.19 8.05
CA LYS A 50 1.77 8.26 7.49
C LYS A 50 1.83 8.25 5.96
N MET A 51 2.72 9.05 5.37
CA MET A 51 2.96 9.07 3.92
C MET A 51 3.43 7.72 3.41
N PHE A 52 4.45 7.14 4.06
CA PHE A 52 5.03 5.89 3.63
C PHE A 52 4.02 4.74 3.67
N LYS A 53 3.11 4.70 4.66
CA LYS A 53 2.01 3.72 4.69
C LYS A 53 1.08 3.84 3.47
N GLU A 54 0.79 5.07 3.03
CA GLU A 54 -0.06 5.32 1.85
C GLU A 54 0.66 4.92 0.56
N LEU A 55 1.94 5.27 0.43
CA LEU A 55 2.75 4.91 -0.73
C LEU A 55 2.99 3.40 -0.81
N ALA A 56 3.25 2.75 0.33
CA ALA A 56 3.40 1.29 0.40
C ALA A 56 2.11 0.55 0.04
N TYR A 57 0.95 1.10 0.40
CA TYR A 57 -0.35 0.58 -0.05
C TYR A 57 -0.48 0.69 -1.58
N GLN A 58 -0.20 1.87 -2.14
CA GLN A 58 -0.20 2.09 -3.60
C GLN A 58 0.77 1.15 -4.31
N PHE A 59 1.98 0.99 -3.79
CA PHE A 59 2.94 0.00 -4.26
C PHE A 59 2.32 -1.39 -4.31
N ARG A 60 1.74 -1.85 -3.20
CA ARG A 60 1.16 -3.19 -3.10
C ARG A 60 -0.01 -3.43 -4.06
N VAL A 61 -0.86 -2.44 -4.33
CA VAL A 61 -2.00 -2.60 -5.27
C VAL A 61 -1.56 -2.51 -6.73
N HIS A 62 -0.50 -1.76 -7.04
CA HIS A 62 0.04 -1.64 -8.41
C HIS A 62 0.96 -2.81 -8.80
N MET A 63 1.38 -3.66 -7.85
CA MET A 63 2.10 -4.88 -8.17
C MET A 63 1.22 -5.78 -9.05
N LYS A 64 1.73 -6.13 -10.25
CA LYS A 64 1.07 -7.08 -11.15
C LYS A 64 0.79 -8.38 -10.40
N GLN A 65 -0.49 -8.76 -10.33
CA GLN A 65 -0.88 -9.89 -9.50
C GLN A 65 -0.32 -11.23 -10.00
N ASP A 66 -0.13 -11.33 -11.32
CA ASP A 66 0.09 -12.58 -12.03
C ASP A 66 1.51 -13.14 -11.91
N ASP A 67 2.51 -12.28 -11.72
CA ASP A 67 3.92 -12.72 -11.69
C ASP A 67 4.46 -12.90 -10.26
N VAL A 68 3.77 -12.37 -9.24
CA VAL A 68 4.37 -12.15 -7.92
C VAL A 68 3.65 -12.84 -6.76
N PHE A 69 2.33 -13.03 -6.85
CA PHE A 69 1.56 -13.60 -5.73
C PHE A 69 1.17 -15.06 -6.00
N PRO A 70 1.17 -15.93 -4.97
CA PRO A 70 0.59 -17.25 -5.10
C PRO A 70 -0.87 -17.17 -5.59
N VAL A 71 -1.33 -18.14 -6.38
CA VAL A 71 -2.71 -18.23 -6.91
C VAL A 71 -3.75 -18.05 -5.79
N ILE A 72 -3.48 -18.60 -4.62
CA ILE A 72 -4.31 -18.53 -3.40
C ILE A 72 -4.50 -17.09 -2.89
N MET A 73 -3.58 -16.18 -3.20
CA MET A 73 -3.71 -14.76 -2.88
C MET A 73 -4.46 -13.99 -3.96
N ARG A 74 -4.33 -14.39 -5.22
CA ARG A 74 -5.03 -13.78 -6.36
C ARG A 74 -6.52 -14.04 -6.34
N ASN A 75 -6.94 -15.23 -5.94
CA ASN A 75 -8.33 -15.67 -6.01
C ASN A 75 -9.16 -15.31 -4.76
N ARG A 76 -8.66 -14.44 -3.87
CA ARG A 76 -9.42 -14.03 -2.68
C ARG A 76 -10.44 -12.98 -3.05
N ASP A 77 -11.68 -13.16 -2.60
CA ASP A 77 -12.70 -12.12 -2.72
C ASP A 77 -12.30 -10.84 -1.98
N ASN A 78 -12.66 -9.70 -2.54
CA ASN A 78 -12.45 -8.40 -1.90
C ASN A 78 -13.32 -8.28 -0.64
N CYS A 79 -12.70 -7.84 0.46
CA CYS A 79 -13.44 -7.45 1.66
C CYS A 79 -14.30 -6.21 1.36
N TYR A 80 -15.57 -6.22 1.77
CA TYR A 80 -16.45 -5.05 1.58
C TYR A 80 -15.92 -3.77 2.23
N TYR A 81 -15.16 -3.89 3.32
CA TYR A 81 -14.54 -2.76 4.00
C TYR A 81 -13.14 -2.42 3.45
N GLY A 82 -12.60 -3.23 2.53
CA GLY A 82 -11.30 -3.04 1.89
C GLY A 82 -10.17 -2.67 2.84
N ARG A 83 -9.35 -1.69 2.43
CA ARG A 83 -8.26 -1.11 3.22
C ARG A 83 -8.68 -0.50 4.57
N LYS A 84 -9.98 -0.25 4.77
CA LYS A 84 -10.55 0.31 6.02
C LYS A 84 -11.10 -0.76 6.97
N CYS A 85 -11.03 -2.05 6.62
CA CYS A 85 -11.53 -3.13 7.48
C CYS A 85 -10.81 -3.17 8.82
N ARG A 86 -11.53 -3.04 9.95
CA ARG A 86 -10.91 -3.18 11.29
C ARG A 86 -10.69 -4.63 11.70
N THR A 87 -11.52 -5.54 11.19
CA THR A 87 -11.46 -6.98 11.50
C THR A 87 -10.18 -7.63 10.98
N GLN A 88 -9.53 -7.05 9.97
CA GLN A 88 -8.25 -7.54 9.43
C GLN A 88 -7.13 -7.58 10.47
N TYR A 89 -7.19 -6.73 11.51
CA TYR A 89 -6.16 -6.64 12.54
C TYR A 89 -6.32 -7.68 13.67
N THR A 90 -7.55 -8.13 13.93
CA THR A 90 -7.87 -8.95 15.11
C THR A 90 -8.26 -10.38 14.78
N LYS A 91 -8.64 -10.66 13.52
CA LYS A 91 -9.08 -11.98 13.09
C LYS A 91 -8.23 -12.47 11.92
N ILE A 92 -7.20 -13.25 12.23
CA ILE A 92 -6.26 -13.80 11.23
C ILE A 92 -7.00 -14.58 10.14
N GLY A 93 -7.98 -15.41 10.50
CA GLY A 93 -8.79 -16.14 9.51
C GLY A 93 -9.55 -15.23 8.54
N HIS A 94 -9.97 -14.03 8.97
CA HIS A 94 -10.57 -13.03 8.10
C HIS A 94 -9.54 -12.42 7.14
N ALA A 95 -8.36 -12.05 7.65
CA ALA A 95 -7.26 -11.50 6.85
C ALA A 95 -6.69 -12.52 5.84
N GLN A 96 -6.74 -13.82 6.16
CA GLN A 96 -6.32 -14.89 5.25
C GLN A 96 -7.37 -15.16 4.16
N LYS A 97 -8.67 -15.07 4.48
CA LYS A 97 -9.75 -15.41 3.57
C LYS A 97 -10.02 -14.32 2.52
N LEU A 98 -9.95 -13.05 2.91
CA LEU A 98 -10.36 -11.93 2.05
C LEU A 98 -9.16 -11.08 1.62
N ASN A 99 -9.29 -10.41 0.47
CA ASN A 99 -8.36 -9.39 0.03
C ASN A 99 -8.71 -8.03 0.67
N HIS A 100 -7.74 -7.37 1.28
CA HIS A 100 -7.85 -6.00 1.83
C HIS A 100 -7.06 -4.97 1.03
N ALA A 101 -6.28 -5.41 0.04
CA ALA A 101 -5.66 -4.54 -0.96
C ALA A 101 -6.70 -4.15 -2.03
N CYS A 102 -7.79 -3.55 -1.58
CA CYS A 102 -8.92 -3.07 -2.37
C CYS A 102 -9.63 -1.93 -1.63
N GLU A 103 -10.50 -1.19 -2.33
CA GLU A 103 -11.27 -0.09 -1.76
C GLU A 103 -12.55 -0.55 -1.06
N GLN A 104 -13.06 0.27 -0.14
CA GLN A 104 -14.32 0.03 0.56
C GLN A 104 -15.50 0.16 -0.41
N THR A 105 -16.37 -0.85 -0.44
CA THR A 105 -17.55 -0.91 -1.31
C THR A 105 -18.88 -0.87 -0.55
N LYS A 106 -18.88 -1.09 0.78
CA LYS A 106 -20.05 -0.90 1.66
C LYS A 106 -19.72 0.07 2.78
N PHE A 107 -20.62 1.02 3.05
CA PHE A 107 -20.46 2.11 4.01
C PHE A 107 -21.22 1.87 5.30
#